data_AF-A0A958JW05-F1
#
_entry.id   AF-A0A958JW05-F1
#
_cell.length_a   1.000
_cell.length_b   1.000
_cell.length_c   1.000
_cell.angle_alpha   90.00
_cell.angle_beta   90.00
_cell.angle_gamma   90.00
#
_symmetry.space_group_name_H-M   'P 1'
#
loop_
_entity.id
_entity.type
_entity.pdbx_description
1 polymer ?
#
loop_
_entity_poly.entity_id
_entity_poly.type
_entity_poly.pdbx_seq_one_letter_code
_entity_poly.pdbx_strand_id
1 'polypeptide(L)'
;MSINRLTRERLYKDEALFNQLLPFARYDHDQGLFIHSDASIWSMWELQPRWITSTSDIEAFQLSDSIQEMIDSFNETISVQMNWVTTFDVEDLLKETIDKYPSRGISGWMARRWTQMLRRTANNGSFHMRPRKLRLIISFRFDPPWRARTALEQMQRALKVMIKGKTGVTTEERRKEYLEYANKFRGTIEGSVAKLSDLGLQPRKIHGQDLINILYPLLNRRSTKSGKFRRGRTTAIPVPVFDPNEFLSNQLSETHAEHPENGILKKDGRYYRAVSLVKAPKQCLPLMISPLQSSPYENILSVTISKDSQADQMKRLDRLDQTLGFREFTGMGRANQKVQHQISAIRAARSELYSSRCQLVRVGVHQTFICQTREEAMRASSEAVATFPQLNGARGMTHEVSDLGVIVSSLPGCYDPATDGPGWTTTMRSSRAVRLMPLWGNWKGSKGSLFTLPSLWNRELVGFDFYDSDVAPNVLISGVSGAGKSYLLCYILITMNRGHYATMSTGR
;
A
#
# COMPACT_ATOMS: atom_id res chain seq x y z
N MET A 1 7.07 20.31 -17.93
CA MET A 1 7.99 19.97 -16.82
C MET A 1 8.97 18.93 -17.33
N SER A 2 10.28 19.22 -17.32
CA SER A 2 11.29 18.31 -17.87
C SER A 2 11.65 17.25 -16.85
N ILE A 3 11.17 16.03 -17.07
CA ILE A 3 11.66 14.81 -16.42
C ILE A 3 13.17 14.73 -16.69
N ASN A 4 13.95 14.37 -15.66
CA ASN A 4 15.41 14.25 -15.76
C ASN A 4 15.77 13.25 -16.88
N ARG A 5 16.80 13.56 -17.69
CA ARG A 5 17.18 12.78 -18.89
C ARG A 5 17.45 11.30 -18.57
N LEU A 6 18.02 11.03 -17.39
CA LEU A 6 18.23 9.68 -16.85
C LEU A 6 16.92 8.93 -16.55
N THR A 7 15.92 9.63 -16.02
CA THR A 7 14.59 9.04 -15.78
C THR A 7 13.90 8.77 -17.10
N ARG A 8 14.06 9.65 -18.09
CA ARG A 8 13.57 9.42 -19.47
C ARG A 8 14.26 8.21 -20.12
N GLU A 9 15.57 8.09 -20.05
CA GLU A 9 16.31 6.93 -20.59
C GLU A 9 16.00 5.61 -19.87
N ARG A 10 15.61 5.64 -18.59
CA ARG A 10 15.12 4.45 -17.86
C ARG A 10 13.65 4.12 -18.15
N LEU A 11 12.81 5.12 -18.39
CA LEU A 11 11.38 4.97 -18.65
C LEU A 11 11.06 4.53 -20.11
N TYR A 12 11.96 4.80 -21.07
CA TYR A 12 11.73 4.54 -22.51
C TYR A 12 12.61 3.42 -23.10
N LYS A 13 13.28 2.59 -22.29
CA LYS A 13 13.85 1.33 -22.77
C LYS A 13 12.75 0.27 -22.75
N ASP A 14 11.91 0.27 -23.78
CA ASP A 14 10.73 -0.60 -23.97
C ASP A 14 11.03 -2.12 -24.01
N GLU A 15 12.28 -2.53 -23.78
CA GLU A 15 12.74 -3.93 -23.78
C GLU A 15 13.42 -4.36 -22.47
N ALA A 16 13.54 -3.48 -21.47
CA ALA A 16 14.06 -3.90 -20.17
C ALA A 16 13.06 -4.81 -19.46
N LEU A 17 13.53 -5.94 -18.93
CA LEU A 17 12.73 -6.78 -18.05
C LEU A 17 12.22 -5.94 -16.87
N PHE A 18 10.93 -6.04 -16.55
CA PHE A 18 10.30 -5.23 -15.50
C PHE A 18 10.95 -5.44 -14.12
N ASN A 19 11.60 -6.59 -13.89
CA ASN A 19 12.40 -6.84 -12.68
C ASN A 19 13.53 -5.83 -12.47
N GLN A 20 14.12 -5.27 -13.53
CA GLN A 20 15.20 -4.28 -13.42
C GLN A 20 14.71 -2.95 -12.82
N LEU A 21 13.40 -2.70 -12.86
CA LEU A 21 12.77 -1.52 -12.29
C LEU A 21 12.37 -1.74 -10.83
N LEU A 22 12.23 -2.99 -10.40
CA LEU A 22 11.91 -3.32 -9.02
C LEU A 22 13.16 -3.13 -8.16
N PRO A 23 13.05 -2.42 -7.02
CA PRO A 23 14.23 -2.06 -6.24
C PRO A 23 14.74 -3.23 -5.38
N PHE A 24 14.04 -4.36 -5.30
CA PHE A 24 14.39 -5.46 -4.39
C PHE A 24 15.66 -6.19 -4.81
N ALA A 25 16.72 -6.08 -4.01
CA ALA A 25 17.95 -6.85 -4.21
C ALA A 25 17.91 -8.17 -3.44
N ARG A 26 17.85 -8.12 -2.09
CA ARG A 26 17.93 -9.31 -1.23
C ARG A 26 17.08 -9.15 0.03
N TYR A 27 16.63 -10.27 0.59
CA TYR A 27 16.09 -10.34 1.94
C TYR A 27 17.17 -10.87 2.90
N ASP A 28 17.47 -10.08 3.94
CA ASP A 28 18.38 -10.46 5.02
C ASP A 28 17.56 -11.19 6.11
N HIS A 29 17.76 -12.50 6.24
CA HIS A 29 17.04 -13.31 7.22
C HIS A 29 17.45 -13.01 8.67
N ASP A 30 18.71 -12.66 8.91
CA ASP A 30 19.26 -12.48 10.25
C ASP A 30 18.68 -11.22 10.89
N GLN A 31 18.55 -10.16 10.07
CA GLN A 31 17.93 -8.90 10.50
C GLN A 31 16.42 -8.85 10.21
N GLY A 32 15.95 -9.73 9.32
CA GLY A 32 14.61 -9.69 8.76
C GLY A 32 14.32 -8.36 8.06
N LEU A 33 15.26 -7.88 7.25
CA LEU A 33 15.17 -6.61 6.53
C LEU A 33 15.31 -6.84 5.02
N PHE A 34 14.70 -5.96 4.23
CA PHE A 34 14.85 -5.98 2.78
C PHE A 34 15.92 -4.97 2.38
N ILE A 35 16.83 -5.39 1.51
CA ILE A 35 17.89 -4.56 0.95
C ILE A 35 17.53 -4.25 -0.49
N HIS A 36 17.52 -2.96 -0.82
CA HIS A 36 17.25 -2.52 -2.18
C HIS A 36 18.53 -2.27 -2.99
N SER A 37 18.39 -2.25 -4.31
CA SER A 37 19.46 -2.01 -5.28
C SER A 37 20.10 -0.63 -5.13
N ASP A 38 19.39 0.33 -4.53
CA ASP A 38 19.89 1.67 -4.20
C ASP A 38 20.53 1.76 -2.81
N ALA A 39 20.77 0.61 -2.16
CA ALA A 39 21.28 0.46 -0.81
C ALA A 39 20.39 1.03 0.31
N SER A 40 19.11 1.30 0.03
CA SER A 40 18.12 1.57 1.08
C SER A 40 17.72 0.29 1.80
N ILE A 41 17.38 0.42 3.08
CA ILE A 41 16.99 -0.69 3.96
C ILE A 41 15.51 -0.57 4.27
N TRP A 42 14.79 -1.68 4.23
CA TRP A 42 13.34 -1.71 4.36
C TRP A 42 12.85 -2.71 5.39
N SER A 43 11.78 -2.34 6.08
CA SER A 43 11.06 -3.20 7.01
C SER A 43 9.58 -3.14 6.68
N MET A 44 8.98 -4.29 6.37
CA MET A 44 7.60 -4.39 5.88
C MET A 44 6.74 -5.23 6.83
N TRP A 45 5.52 -4.76 7.07
CA TRP A 45 4.59 -5.36 8.00
C TRP A 45 3.17 -5.34 7.42
N GLU A 46 2.46 -6.44 7.57
CA GLU A 46 1.03 -6.52 7.30
C GLU A 46 0.26 -6.14 8.56
N LEU A 47 -0.69 -5.22 8.43
CA LEU A 47 -1.51 -4.72 9.53
C LEU A 47 -2.93 -5.26 9.42
N GLN A 48 -3.57 -5.45 10.56
CA GLN A 48 -5.02 -5.55 10.63
C GLN A 48 -5.62 -4.15 10.71
N PRO A 49 -6.49 -3.76 9.77
CA PRO A 49 -7.12 -2.45 9.83
C PRO A 49 -8.11 -2.38 11.01
N ARG A 50 -8.28 -1.19 11.56
CA ARG A 50 -9.32 -0.94 12.58
C ARG A 50 -10.70 -1.05 11.97
N TRP A 51 -11.62 -1.67 12.70
CA TRP A 51 -12.94 -1.97 12.17
C TRP A 51 -13.76 -0.70 11.96
N ILE A 52 -14.08 -0.40 10.70
CA ILE A 52 -14.70 0.86 10.30
C ILE A 52 -16.09 1.07 10.91
N THR A 53 -16.90 0.03 11.07
CA THR A 53 -18.28 0.18 11.57
C THR A 53 -18.38 0.23 13.09
N SER A 54 -17.32 -0.11 13.82
CA SER A 54 -17.29 -0.03 15.28
C SER A 54 -16.52 1.17 15.81
N THR A 55 -15.75 1.87 14.96
CA THR A 55 -14.89 2.98 15.36
C THR A 55 -15.71 4.26 15.49
N SER A 56 -15.66 4.91 16.66
CA SER A 56 -16.26 6.24 16.85
C SER A 56 -15.36 7.35 16.28
N ASP A 57 -15.92 8.54 16.03
CA ASP A 57 -15.12 9.68 15.54
C ASP A 57 -13.98 10.04 16.52
N ILE A 58 -14.27 10.02 17.82
CA ILE A 58 -13.28 10.32 18.87
C ILE A 58 -12.11 9.33 18.80
N GLU A 59 -12.40 8.03 18.71
CA GLU A 59 -11.37 6.99 18.55
C GLU A 59 -10.56 7.18 17.26
N ALA A 60 -11.23 7.55 16.17
CA ALA A 60 -10.56 7.77 14.89
C ALA A 60 -9.58 8.95 14.93
N PHE A 61 -9.92 10.03 15.65
CA PHE A 61 -9.01 11.14 15.89
C PHE A 61 -7.84 10.74 16.81
N GLN A 62 -8.11 10.09 17.94
CA GLN A 62 -7.06 9.63 18.87
C GLN A 62 -6.05 8.69 18.20
N LEU A 63 -6.53 7.76 17.37
CA LEU A 63 -5.68 6.88 16.59
C LEU A 63 -4.81 7.67 15.60
N SER A 64 -5.41 8.61 14.88
CA SER A 64 -4.69 9.46 13.91
C SER A 64 -3.62 10.31 14.58
N ASP A 65 -3.93 10.87 15.76
CA ASP A 65 -2.98 11.69 16.52
C ASP A 65 -1.83 10.83 17.07
N SER A 66 -2.11 9.62 17.56
CA SER A 66 -1.08 8.67 18.02
C SER A 66 -0.13 8.23 16.90
N ILE A 67 -0.66 8.02 15.69
CA ILE A 67 0.13 7.71 14.49
C ILE A 67 0.89 8.95 14.02
N GLN A 68 0.30 10.15 14.13
CA GLN A 68 1.00 11.39 13.83
C GLN A 68 2.24 11.55 14.71
N GLU A 69 2.12 11.37 16.03
CA GLU A 69 3.27 11.43 16.94
C GLU A 69 4.36 10.43 16.55
N MET A 70 3.97 9.20 16.16
CA MET A 70 4.91 8.19 15.68
C MET A 70 5.64 8.69 14.44
N ILE A 71 4.91 9.20 13.46
CA ILE A 71 5.51 9.74 12.23
C ILE A 71 6.40 10.93 12.55
N ASP A 72 5.96 11.87 13.40
CA ASP A 72 6.71 13.06 13.78
C ASP A 72 8.02 12.70 14.51
N SER A 73 8.06 11.59 15.25
CA SER A 73 9.27 11.08 15.92
C SER A 73 10.37 10.58 14.96
N PHE A 74 10.02 10.23 13.72
CA PHE A 74 11.00 9.77 12.74
C PHE A 74 11.96 10.89 12.30
N ASN A 75 13.19 10.53 12.02
CA ASN A 75 14.14 11.45 11.38
C ASN A 75 13.87 11.55 9.86
N GLU A 76 14.55 12.49 9.20
CA GLU A 76 14.43 12.71 7.75
C GLU A 76 14.87 11.50 6.90
N THR A 77 15.65 10.58 7.46
CA THR A 77 16.12 9.39 6.73
C THR A 77 15.09 8.28 6.68
N ILE A 78 14.02 8.35 7.47
CA ILE A 78 12.96 7.35 7.48
C ILE A 78 11.76 7.86 6.71
N SER A 79 11.32 7.08 5.73
CA SER A 79 10.09 7.30 4.97
C SER A 79 9.11 6.17 5.21
N VAL A 80 7.81 6.47 5.11
CA VAL A 80 6.73 5.52 5.37
C VAL A 80 5.89 5.37 4.11
N GLN A 81 5.53 4.13 3.78
CA GLN A 81 4.57 3.81 2.73
C GLN A 81 3.50 2.89 3.30
N MET A 82 2.23 3.23 3.11
CA MET A 82 1.09 2.36 3.41
C MET A 82 0.37 1.98 2.13
N ASN A 83 0.18 0.68 1.90
CA ASN A 83 -0.49 0.14 0.74
C ASN A 83 -1.76 -0.60 1.17
N TRP A 84 -2.89 -0.16 0.63
CA TRP A 84 -4.15 -0.90 0.67
C TRP A 84 -4.28 -1.67 -0.64
N VAL A 85 -4.08 -2.98 -0.57
CA VAL A 85 -4.09 -3.88 -1.73
C VAL A 85 -5.43 -4.59 -1.79
N THR A 86 -6.19 -4.32 -2.85
CA THR A 86 -7.48 -4.96 -3.13
C THR A 86 -7.29 -5.99 -4.23
N THR A 87 -7.58 -7.26 -3.96
CA THR A 87 -7.48 -8.34 -4.95
C THR A 87 -8.76 -9.16 -5.05
N PHE A 88 -8.97 -9.77 -6.22
CA PHE A 88 -9.99 -10.81 -6.41
C PHE A 88 -9.45 -12.22 -6.19
N ASP A 89 -8.18 -12.37 -5.79
CA ASP A 89 -7.60 -13.67 -5.48
C ASP A 89 -7.97 -14.08 -4.06
N VAL A 90 -9.07 -14.83 -3.97
CA VAL A 90 -9.65 -15.33 -2.73
C VAL A 90 -9.38 -16.82 -2.52
N GLU A 91 -8.62 -17.46 -3.40
CA GLU A 91 -8.51 -18.91 -3.46
C GLU A 91 -7.90 -19.50 -2.19
N ASP A 92 -6.86 -18.86 -1.64
CA ASP A 92 -6.22 -19.30 -0.39
C ASP A 92 -7.21 -19.32 0.78
N LEU A 93 -8.00 -18.25 0.94
CA LEU A 93 -8.99 -18.12 2.02
C LEU A 93 -10.08 -19.19 1.88
N LEU A 94 -10.54 -19.40 0.65
CA LEU A 94 -11.55 -20.39 0.32
C LEU A 94 -11.04 -21.83 0.53
N LYS A 95 -9.77 -22.08 0.22
CA LYS A 95 -9.11 -23.37 0.43
C LYS A 95 -8.89 -23.64 1.92
N GLU A 96 -8.39 -22.66 2.66
CA GLU A 96 -8.19 -22.73 4.10
C GLU A 96 -9.49 -23.11 4.84
N THR A 97 -10.63 -22.54 4.43
CA THR A 97 -11.96 -22.87 4.97
C THR A 97 -12.37 -24.33 4.71
N ILE A 98 -11.94 -24.91 3.57
CA ILE A 98 -12.22 -26.32 3.24
C ILE A 98 -11.26 -27.25 3.97
N ASP A 99 -9.99 -26.88 4.06
CA ASP A 99 -8.93 -27.76 4.56
C ASP A 99 -8.88 -27.80 6.09
N LYS A 100 -9.29 -26.73 6.77
CA LYS A 100 -9.28 -26.66 8.24
C LYS A 100 -10.29 -27.57 8.91
N TYR A 101 -11.42 -27.89 8.28
CA TYR A 101 -12.50 -28.68 8.90
C TYR A 101 -12.90 -29.87 8.03
N PRO A 102 -13.45 -30.96 8.62
CA PRO A 102 -13.87 -32.13 7.87
C PRO A 102 -14.76 -31.78 6.67
N SER A 103 -14.42 -32.32 5.50
CA SER A 103 -15.16 -32.04 4.25
C SER A 103 -16.03 -33.21 3.77
N ARG A 104 -16.21 -34.23 4.60
CA ARG A 104 -17.06 -35.40 4.33
C ARG A 104 -18.51 -35.12 4.80
N GLY A 105 -19.45 -35.94 4.34
CA GLY A 105 -20.87 -35.83 4.71
C GLY A 105 -21.60 -34.63 4.08
N ILE A 106 -22.82 -34.38 4.54
CA ILE A 106 -23.73 -33.35 4.00
C ILE A 106 -23.18 -31.93 4.23
N SER A 107 -22.65 -31.67 5.43
CA SER A 107 -22.09 -30.37 5.80
C SER A 107 -20.82 -30.04 4.99
N GLY A 108 -19.95 -31.03 4.81
CA GLY A 108 -18.79 -30.92 3.93
C GLY A 108 -19.17 -30.70 2.45
N TRP A 109 -20.21 -31.39 1.96
CA TRP A 109 -20.75 -31.16 0.62
C TRP A 109 -21.27 -29.73 0.45
N MET A 110 -22.03 -29.21 1.43
CA MET A 110 -22.55 -27.84 1.40
C MET A 110 -21.42 -26.81 1.40
N ALA A 111 -20.42 -26.97 2.26
CA ALA A 111 -19.25 -26.08 2.31
C ALA A 111 -18.52 -26.04 0.95
N ARG A 112 -18.30 -27.19 0.30
CA ARG A 112 -17.71 -27.23 -1.04
C ARG A 112 -18.56 -26.51 -2.09
N ARG A 113 -19.89 -26.65 -2.03
CA ARG A 113 -20.81 -25.97 -2.96
C ARG A 113 -20.79 -24.45 -2.75
N TRP A 114 -20.79 -23.99 -1.50
CA TRP A 114 -20.66 -22.58 -1.16
C TRP A 114 -19.34 -21.99 -1.65
N THR A 115 -18.23 -22.64 -1.34
CA THR A 115 -16.91 -22.23 -1.83
C THR A 115 -16.85 -22.21 -3.36
N GLN A 116 -17.43 -23.22 -4.03
CA GLN A 116 -17.51 -23.23 -5.49
C GLN A 116 -18.36 -22.07 -6.03
N MET A 117 -19.45 -21.70 -5.36
CA MET A 117 -20.24 -20.53 -5.72
C MET A 117 -19.41 -19.26 -5.57
N LEU A 118 -18.71 -19.05 -4.45
CA LEU A 118 -17.84 -17.89 -4.25
C LEU A 118 -16.72 -17.81 -5.30
N ARG A 119 -16.08 -18.94 -5.64
CA ARG A 119 -15.11 -19.03 -6.74
C ARG A 119 -15.69 -18.62 -8.09
N ARG A 120 -16.92 -19.03 -8.40
CA ARG A 120 -17.61 -18.62 -9.63
C ARG A 120 -17.90 -17.11 -9.62
N THR A 121 -18.35 -16.59 -8.48
CA THR A 121 -18.64 -15.16 -8.32
C THR A 121 -17.39 -14.29 -8.40
N ALA A 122 -16.21 -14.78 -8.01
CA ALA A 122 -14.93 -14.09 -8.20
C ALA A 122 -14.62 -13.80 -9.68
N ASN A 123 -15.16 -14.60 -10.59
CA ASN A 123 -15.03 -14.44 -12.04
C ASN A 123 -16.25 -13.78 -12.71
N ASN A 124 -17.20 -13.25 -11.93
CA ASN A 124 -18.42 -12.64 -12.46
C ASN A 124 -18.09 -11.39 -13.32
N GLY A 125 -18.80 -11.15 -14.43
CA GLY A 125 -18.62 -9.93 -15.22
C GLY A 125 -18.93 -8.64 -14.43
N SER A 126 -19.81 -8.72 -13.43
CA SER A 126 -20.11 -7.58 -12.54
C SER A 126 -19.10 -7.47 -11.39
N PHE A 127 -18.24 -6.45 -11.44
CA PHE A 127 -17.19 -6.19 -10.44
C PHE A 127 -17.73 -5.94 -9.04
N HIS A 128 -18.90 -5.30 -8.93
CA HIS A 128 -19.56 -5.03 -7.65
C HIS A 128 -20.01 -6.30 -6.93
N MET A 129 -20.12 -7.43 -7.63
CA MET A 129 -20.51 -8.71 -7.03
C MET A 129 -19.32 -9.58 -6.65
N ARG A 130 -18.10 -9.26 -7.15
CA ARG A 130 -16.91 -10.09 -6.94
C ARG A 130 -16.49 -10.04 -5.46
N PRO A 131 -16.31 -11.20 -4.79
CA PRO A 131 -15.67 -11.24 -3.49
C PRO A 131 -14.22 -10.74 -3.58
N ARG A 132 -13.74 -10.13 -2.50
CA ARG A 132 -12.41 -9.51 -2.44
C ARG A 132 -11.60 -10.01 -1.26
N LYS A 133 -10.28 -9.90 -1.39
CA LYS A 133 -9.30 -10.02 -0.31
C LYS A 133 -8.57 -8.69 -0.22
N LEU A 134 -8.62 -8.07 0.96
CA LEU A 134 -7.97 -6.78 1.22
C LEU A 134 -6.75 -7.02 2.12
N ARG A 135 -5.66 -6.31 1.86
CA ARG A 135 -4.45 -6.36 2.69
C ARG A 135 -3.95 -4.95 2.94
N LEU A 136 -3.67 -4.64 4.20
CA LEU A 136 -3.06 -3.37 4.59
C LEU A 136 -1.59 -3.64 4.92
N ILE A 137 -0.69 -2.99 4.21
CA ILE A 137 0.75 -3.16 4.37
C ILE A 137 1.34 -1.81 4.76
N ILE A 138 2.18 -1.78 5.80
CA ILE A 138 3.05 -0.64 6.11
C ILE A 138 4.49 -1.02 5.84
N SER A 139 5.21 -0.12 5.19
CA SER A 139 6.62 -0.29 4.82
C SER A 139 7.38 0.93 5.33
N PHE A 140 8.47 0.67 6.03
CA PHE A 140 9.42 1.68 6.47
C PHE A 140 10.66 1.58 5.62
N ARG A 141 11.10 2.71 5.07
CA ARG A 141 12.34 2.86 4.31
C ARG A 141 13.33 3.64 5.16
N PHE A 142 14.58 3.20 5.19
CA PHE A 142 15.71 3.94 5.72
C PHE A 142 16.71 4.25 4.62
N ASP A 143 17.03 5.53 4.47
CA ASP A 143 18.02 6.06 3.54
C ASP A 143 19.32 6.39 4.29
N PRO A 144 20.29 5.46 4.32
CA PRO A 144 21.56 5.66 5.01
C PRO A 144 22.38 6.80 4.36
N PRO A 145 23.23 7.50 5.15
CA PRO A 145 23.99 8.66 4.68
C PRO A 145 25.05 8.33 3.62
N TRP A 146 25.42 7.05 3.42
CA TRP A 146 26.29 6.67 2.30
C TRP A 146 25.60 6.75 0.95
N ARG A 147 24.26 6.89 0.90
CA ARG A 147 23.52 7.20 -0.32
C ARG A 147 23.91 8.62 -0.73
N ALA A 148 24.71 8.77 -1.78
CA ALA A 148 25.01 10.08 -2.34
C ALA A 148 23.69 10.76 -2.72
N ARG A 149 23.33 11.83 -2.01
CA ARG A 149 22.02 12.48 -2.11
C ARG A 149 21.90 13.31 -3.38
N THR A 150 23.01 13.58 -4.08
CA THR A 150 23.02 14.35 -5.34
C THR A 150 23.93 13.75 -6.41
N ALA A 151 23.58 13.99 -7.68
CA ALA A 151 24.41 13.65 -8.84
C ALA A 151 25.82 14.28 -8.75
N LEU A 152 25.93 15.43 -8.08
CA LEU A 152 27.18 16.15 -7.85
C LEU A 152 28.06 15.43 -6.81
N GLU A 153 27.48 14.84 -5.77
CA GLU A 153 28.18 13.98 -4.80
C GLU A 153 28.62 12.64 -5.42
N GLN A 154 27.82 12.07 -6.34
CA GLN A 154 28.24 10.90 -7.12
C GLN A 154 29.43 11.24 -8.04
N MET A 155 29.39 12.41 -8.69
CA MET A 155 30.49 12.89 -9.54
C MET A 155 31.74 13.21 -8.71
N GLN A 156 31.59 13.82 -7.53
CA GLN A 156 32.69 14.05 -6.60
C GLN A 156 33.27 12.76 -6.02
N ARG A 157 32.46 11.73 -5.77
CA ARG A 157 32.94 10.40 -5.42
C ARG A 157 33.69 9.75 -6.58
N ALA A 158 33.18 9.81 -7.80
CA ALA A 158 33.87 9.32 -8.99
C ALA A 158 35.21 10.06 -9.22
N LEU A 159 35.25 11.37 -9.03
CA LEU A 159 36.46 12.19 -9.07
C LEU A 159 37.43 11.85 -7.93
N LYS A 160 36.95 11.66 -6.69
CA LYS A 160 37.79 11.21 -5.57
C LYS A 160 38.39 9.82 -5.80
N VAL A 161 37.63 8.91 -6.41
CA VAL A 161 38.09 7.57 -6.78
C VAL A 161 39.17 7.66 -7.87
N MET A 162 38.97 8.51 -8.89
CA MET A 162 39.98 8.76 -9.93
C MET A 162 41.25 9.45 -9.40
N ILE A 163 41.13 10.38 -8.46
CA ILE A 163 42.28 11.17 -7.97
C ILE A 163 43.07 10.46 -6.86
N LYS A 164 42.42 9.70 -5.98
CA LYS A 164 43.08 9.09 -4.79
C LYS A 164 43.36 7.60 -4.89
N GLY A 165 42.93 6.89 -5.95
CA GLY A 165 43.32 5.50 -6.23
C GLY A 165 42.93 4.43 -5.18
N LYS A 166 42.41 4.82 -4.02
CA LYS A 166 42.00 3.95 -2.92
C LYS A 166 40.78 4.53 -2.22
N THR A 167 39.61 4.00 -2.56
CA THR A 167 38.47 3.92 -1.63
C THR A 167 37.84 2.54 -1.77
N GLY A 168 38.64 1.49 -1.62
CA GLY A 168 38.10 0.19 -1.27
C GLY A 168 37.87 0.17 0.23
N VAL A 169 36.75 0.74 0.70
CA VAL A 169 36.25 0.36 2.03
C VAL A 169 36.19 -1.16 2.02
N THR A 170 36.89 -1.81 2.95
CA THR A 170 36.99 -3.27 2.93
C THR A 170 35.59 -3.87 3.05
N THR A 171 35.38 -5.06 2.50
CA THR A 171 34.07 -5.76 2.60
C THR A 171 33.63 -5.93 4.05
N GLU A 172 34.59 -6.08 4.96
CA GLU A 172 34.36 -6.18 6.41
C GLU A 172 33.91 -4.85 7.02
N GLU A 173 34.55 -3.73 6.67
CA GLU A 173 34.13 -2.40 7.10
C GLU A 173 32.71 -2.08 6.63
N ARG A 174 32.37 -2.36 5.36
CA ARG A 174 31.01 -2.16 4.85
C ARG A 174 29.99 -3.05 5.54
N ARG A 175 30.36 -4.29 5.85
CA ARG A 175 29.49 -5.21 6.58
C ARG A 175 29.23 -4.71 8.00
N LYS A 176 30.27 -4.22 8.68
CA LYS A 176 30.14 -3.62 10.02
C LYS A 176 29.27 -2.36 9.99
N GLU A 177 29.51 -1.47 9.03
CA GLU A 177 28.72 -0.26 8.83
C GLU A 177 27.25 -0.60 8.55
N TYR A 178 26.99 -1.57 7.67
CA TYR A 178 25.65 -2.10 7.43
C TYR A 178 24.98 -2.61 8.71
N LEU A 179 25.68 -3.44 9.49
CA LEU A 179 25.12 -3.98 10.73
C LEU A 179 24.79 -2.88 11.74
N GLU A 180 25.62 -1.85 11.86
CA GLU A 180 25.36 -0.71 12.74
C GLU A 180 24.07 0.03 12.33
N TYR A 181 23.89 0.34 11.05
CA TYR A 181 22.68 1.01 10.58
C TYR A 181 21.46 0.10 10.59
N ALA A 182 21.61 -1.18 10.25
CA ALA A 182 20.53 -2.16 10.30
C ALA A 182 20.00 -2.31 11.74
N ASN A 183 20.89 -2.42 12.73
CA ASN A 183 20.53 -2.49 14.14
C ASN A 183 19.84 -1.21 14.62
N LYS A 184 20.36 -0.04 14.25
CA LYS A 184 19.74 1.26 14.59
C LYS A 184 18.34 1.40 13.99
N PHE A 185 18.20 1.07 12.71
CA PHE A 185 16.93 1.12 12.01
C PHE A 185 15.93 0.14 12.62
N ARG A 186 16.35 -1.10 12.84
CA ARG A 186 15.55 -2.14 13.49
C ARG A 186 15.03 -1.69 14.86
N GLY A 187 15.89 -1.14 15.72
CA GLY A 187 15.46 -0.65 17.04
C GLY A 187 14.40 0.45 16.97
N THR A 188 14.53 1.37 16.00
CA THR A 188 13.55 2.44 15.80
C THR A 188 12.21 1.91 15.28
N ILE A 189 12.25 0.96 14.33
CA ILE A 189 11.06 0.38 13.74
C ILE A 189 10.35 -0.57 14.70
N GLU A 190 11.07 -1.39 15.46
CA GLU A 190 10.46 -2.30 16.44
C GLU A 190 9.67 -1.53 17.51
N GLY A 191 10.20 -0.40 18.00
CA GLY A 191 9.45 0.48 18.91
C GLY A 191 8.19 1.08 18.26
N SER A 192 8.26 1.46 16.99
CA SER A 192 7.12 1.98 16.24
C SER A 192 6.06 0.91 15.97
N VAL A 193 6.50 -0.31 15.66
CA VAL A 193 5.64 -1.48 15.44
C VAL A 193 4.97 -1.90 16.75
N ALA A 194 5.66 -1.85 17.89
CA ALA A 194 5.05 -2.05 19.20
C ALA A 194 3.92 -1.03 19.44
N LYS A 195 4.18 0.26 19.16
CA LYS A 195 3.12 1.30 19.25
C LYS A 195 1.94 1.00 18.34
N LEU A 196 2.15 0.53 17.11
CA LEU A 196 1.06 0.11 16.21
C LEU A 196 0.28 -1.10 16.76
N SER A 197 0.96 -2.02 17.43
CA SER A 197 0.32 -3.15 18.11
C SER A 197 -0.57 -2.68 19.27
N ASP A 198 -0.10 -1.74 20.09
CA ASP A 198 -0.85 -1.16 21.20
C ASP A 198 -2.10 -0.40 20.72
N LEU A 199 -2.01 0.22 19.55
CA LEU A 199 -3.14 0.85 18.85
C LEU A 199 -4.13 -0.16 18.24
N GLY A 200 -3.85 -1.46 18.38
CA GLY A 200 -4.72 -2.54 17.93
C GLY A 200 -4.65 -2.85 16.43
N LEU A 201 -3.57 -2.46 15.75
CA LEU A 201 -3.34 -2.77 14.32
C LEU A 201 -2.65 -4.12 14.09
N GLN A 202 -2.31 -4.86 15.16
CA GLN A 202 -1.76 -6.23 15.13
C GLN A 202 -0.75 -6.50 14.00
N PRO A 203 0.42 -5.82 14.01
CA PRO A 203 1.39 -5.93 12.93
C PRO A 203 2.02 -7.33 12.85
N ARG A 204 2.08 -7.88 11.63
CA ARG A 204 2.79 -9.13 11.28
C ARG A 204 3.92 -8.83 10.33
N LYS A 205 5.15 -9.27 10.65
CA LYS A 205 6.32 -9.06 9.79
C LYS A 205 6.14 -9.78 8.45
N ILE A 206 6.53 -9.12 7.36
CA ILE A 206 6.53 -9.70 6.01
C ILE A 206 7.95 -10.21 5.73
N HIS A 207 8.07 -11.49 5.38
CA HIS A 207 9.33 -12.11 4.98
C HIS A 207 9.48 -12.16 3.45
N GLY A 208 10.63 -12.62 2.94
CA GLY A 208 10.88 -12.78 1.50
C GLY A 208 9.74 -13.52 0.78
N GLN A 209 9.32 -14.68 1.29
CA GLN A 209 8.21 -15.45 0.71
C GLN A 209 6.87 -14.70 0.78
N ASP A 210 6.56 -14.01 1.88
CA ASP A 210 5.31 -13.24 2.01
C ASP A 210 5.25 -12.14 0.95
N LEU A 211 6.38 -11.46 0.67
CA LEU A 211 6.45 -10.43 -0.37
C LEU A 211 6.17 -11.03 -1.76
N ILE A 212 6.76 -12.19 -2.08
CA ILE A 212 6.47 -12.90 -3.33
C ILE A 212 4.98 -13.25 -3.41
N ASN A 213 4.40 -13.77 -2.32
CA ASN A 213 2.97 -14.08 -2.24
C ASN A 213 2.07 -12.85 -2.42
N ILE A 214 2.58 -11.63 -2.16
CA ILE A 214 1.85 -10.36 -2.39
C ILE A 214 2.01 -9.92 -3.85
N LEU A 215 3.24 -9.74 -4.30
CA LEU A 215 3.54 -9.04 -5.54
C LEU A 215 3.48 -9.94 -6.78
N TYR A 216 3.86 -11.21 -6.67
CA TYR A 216 3.88 -12.11 -7.82
C TYR A 216 2.48 -12.30 -8.44
N PRO A 217 1.40 -12.52 -7.66
CA PRO A 217 0.04 -12.56 -8.20
C PRO A 217 -0.41 -11.26 -8.89
N LEU A 218 0.06 -10.12 -8.38
CA LEU A 218 -0.26 -8.80 -8.92
C LEU A 218 0.47 -8.53 -10.24
N LEU A 219 1.67 -9.08 -10.43
CA LEU A 219 2.57 -8.79 -11.55
C LEU A 219 2.62 -9.87 -12.64
N ASN A 220 2.30 -11.14 -12.33
CA ASN A 220 2.53 -12.30 -13.22
C ASN A 220 1.30 -13.23 -13.36
N ARG A 221 0.10 -12.67 -13.55
CA ARG A 221 -1.14 -13.48 -13.58
C ARG A 221 -1.28 -14.44 -14.77
N ARG A 222 -0.70 -14.16 -15.93
CA ARG A 222 -0.76 -14.98 -17.15
C ARG A 222 0.50 -15.83 -17.35
N SER A 223 1.64 -15.44 -16.77
CA SER A 223 2.96 -16.10 -16.88
C SER A 223 3.05 -17.46 -16.18
N THR A 224 1.96 -17.94 -15.60
CA THR A 224 1.82 -19.36 -15.20
C THR A 224 1.64 -20.19 -16.47
N LYS A 225 2.76 -20.33 -17.19
CA LYS A 225 2.93 -21.02 -18.46
C LYS A 225 2.21 -22.38 -18.45
N SER A 226 1.17 -22.46 -19.27
CA SER A 226 1.07 -23.44 -20.36
C SER A 226 1.25 -24.93 -20.04
N GLY A 227 0.87 -25.39 -18.85
CA GLY A 227 0.26 -26.72 -18.75
C GLY A 227 -1.16 -26.62 -19.29
N LYS A 228 -1.70 -27.66 -19.92
CA LYS A 228 -3.13 -27.76 -20.30
C LYS A 228 -4.04 -27.72 -19.05
N PHE A 229 -4.10 -26.60 -18.35
CA PHE A 229 -4.99 -26.42 -17.22
C PHE A 229 -6.38 -26.14 -17.75
N ARG A 230 -7.33 -26.99 -17.36
CA ARG A 230 -8.75 -26.87 -17.68
C ARG A 230 -9.21 -25.45 -17.40
N ARG A 231 -9.65 -24.73 -18.45
CA ARG A 231 -10.41 -23.47 -18.33
C ARG A 231 -11.40 -23.60 -17.17
N GLY A 232 -11.28 -22.74 -16.16
CA GLY A 232 -12.34 -22.49 -15.18
C GLY A 232 -12.34 -23.26 -13.85
N ARG A 233 -11.21 -23.79 -13.35
CA ARG A 233 -11.20 -24.46 -12.02
C ARG A 233 -10.56 -23.70 -10.86
N THR A 234 -9.53 -22.88 -11.08
CA THR A 234 -8.82 -22.17 -9.99
C THR A 234 -8.39 -20.76 -10.42
N THR A 235 -8.51 -19.78 -9.52
CA THR A 235 -7.99 -18.41 -9.72
C THR A 235 -6.61 -18.21 -9.10
N ALA A 236 -6.12 -19.17 -8.30
CA ALA A 236 -4.79 -19.12 -7.67
C ALA A 236 -3.68 -19.18 -8.72
N ILE A 237 -2.68 -18.33 -8.50
CA ILE A 237 -1.46 -18.24 -9.29
C ILE A 237 -0.40 -19.02 -8.49
N PRO A 238 0.19 -20.11 -9.01
CA PRO A 238 1.35 -20.73 -8.37
C PRO A 238 2.46 -19.71 -8.19
N VAL A 239 2.89 -19.55 -6.94
CA VAL A 239 3.91 -18.59 -6.54
C VAL A 239 5.26 -19.32 -6.41
N PRO A 240 6.38 -18.74 -6.88
CA PRO A 240 7.69 -19.35 -6.70
C PRO A 240 8.07 -19.42 -5.21
N VAL A 241 8.90 -20.41 -4.89
CA VAL A 241 9.51 -20.53 -3.57
C VAL A 241 10.71 -19.60 -3.52
N PHE A 242 10.81 -18.84 -2.43
CA PHE A 242 11.88 -17.89 -2.20
C PHE A 242 13.26 -18.59 -2.18
N ASP A 243 14.18 -18.12 -3.02
CA ASP A 243 15.58 -18.50 -3.04
C ASP A 243 16.47 -17.35 -2.53
N PRO A 244 17.22 -17.53 -1.42
CA PRO A 244 18.12 -16.50 -0.89
C PRO A 244 19.36 -16.21 -1.74
N ASN A 245 19.69 -17.06 -2.72
CA ASN A 245 20.85 -16.90 -3.60
C ASN A 245 20.55 -16.09 -4.86
N GLU A 246 19.27 -15.94 -5.23
CA GLU A 246 18.84 -15.15 -6.37
C GLU A 246 18.37 -13.76 -5.95
N PHE A 247 18.48 -12.77 -6.85
CA PHE A 247 17.87 -11.46 -6.63
C PHE A 247 16.36 -11.57 -6.46
N LEU A 248 15.86 -10.91 -5.42
CA LEU A 248 14.44 -10.91 -5.09
C LEU A 248 13.60 -10.30 -6.22
N SER A 249 14.08 -9.27 -6.92
CA SER A 249 13.38 -8.68 -8.07
C SER A 249 13.11 -9.67 -9.20
N ASN A 250 14.02 -10.62 -9.47
CA ASN A 250 13.83 -11.65 -10.49
C ASN A 250 12.71 -12.63 -10.12
N GLN A 251 12.67 -13.00 -8.84
CA GLN A 251 11.63 -13.89 -8.30
C GLN A 251 10.25 -13.22 -8.21
N LEU A 252 10.20 -11.88 -8.26
CA LEU A 252 8.96 -11.10 -8.20
C LEU A 252 8.34 -10.84 -9.57
N SER A 253 9.13 -10.76 -10.63
CA SER A 253 8.63 -10.45 -11.97
C SER A 253 9.52 -11.03 -13.06
N GLU A 254 8.96 -11.93 -13.86
CA GLU A 254 9.69 -12.56 -14.98
C GLU A 254 9.30 -11.97 -16.34
N THR A 255 8.19 -11.22 -16.39
CA THR A 255 7.60 -10.74 -17.64
C THR A 255 7.95 -9.29 -17.93
N HIS A 256 8.08 -8.97 -19.22
CA HIS A 256 8.27 -7.62 -19.71
C HIS A 256 7.02 -6.77 -19.51
N ALA A 257 7.22 -5.46 -19.63
CA ALA A 257 6.20 -4.44 -19.52
C ALA A 257 6.15 -3.69 -20.87
N GLU A 258 4.96 -3.44 -21.39
CA GLU A 258 4.74 -2.74 -22.65
C GLU A 258 3.91 -1.48 -22.38
N HIS A 259 4.20 -0.38 -23.08
CA HIS A 259 3.35 0.81 -23.09
C HIS A 259 2.52 0.85 -24.37
N PRO A 260 1.33 0.23 -24.41
CA PRO A 260 0.47 0.31 -25.60
C PRO A 260 0.07 1.75 -25.91
N GLU A 261 -0.11 2.59 -24.87
CA GLU A 261 -0.49 3.98 -24.99
C GLU A 261 0.00 4.80 -23.79
N ASN A 262 0.00 6.13 -23.96
CA ASN A 262 0.29 7.06 -22.89
C ASN A 262 -0.59 6.82 -21.66
N GLY A 263 0.05 6.55 -20.52
CA GLY A 263 -0.63 6.38 -19.24
C GLY A 263 -1.22 5.00 -18.99
N ILE A 264 -0.98 4.04 -19.89
CA ILE A 264 -1.42 2.67 -19.74
C ILE A 264 -0.20 1.77 -19.87
N LEU A 265 0.08 1.05 -18.79
CA LEU A 265 1.09 0.00 -18.78
C LEU A 265 0.41 -1.35 -18.98
N LYS A 266 0.86 -2.14 -19.94
CA LYS A 266 0.42 -3.51 -20.14
C LYS A 266 1.50 -4.46 -19.65
N LYS A 267 1.16 -5.31 -18.69
CA LYS A 267 2.08 -6.31 -18.15
C LYS A 267 1.34 -7.63 -17.96
N ASP A 268 1.93 -8.68 -18.54
CA ASP A 268 1.43 -10.05 -18.45
C ASP A 268 -0.08 -10.22 -18.76
N GLY A 269 -0.54 -9.52 -19.80
CA GLY A 269 -1.94 -9.55 -20.24
C GLY A 269 -2.91 -8.72 -19.39
N ARG A 270 -2.42 -7.92 -18.43
CA ARG A 270 -3.21 -6.97 -17.65
C ARG A 270 -2.85 -5.54 -17.99
N TYR A 271 -3.78 -4.63 -17.72
CA TYR A 271 -3.61 -3.20 -17.94
C TYR A 271 -3.56 -2.47 -16.60
N TYR A 272 -2.53 -1.67 -16.41
CA TYR A 272 -2.28 -0.88 -15.22
C TYR A 272 -2.43 0.59 -15.55
N ARG A 273 -3.10 1.32 -14.66
CA ARG A 273 -3.25 2.77 -14.80
C ARG A 273 -3.31 3.41 -13.42
N ALA A 274 -2.52 4.47 -13.23
CA ALA A 274 -2.41 5.14 -11.95
C ALA A 274 -3.06 6.53 -11.96
N VAL A 275 -3.75 6.85 -10.87
CA VAL A 275 -4.28 8.17 -10.55
C VAL A 275 -3.59 8.68 -9.30
N SER A 276 -3.26 9.96 -9.22
CA SER A 276 -2.61 10.52 -8.03
C SER A 276 -3.21 11.84 -7.60
N LEU A 277 -3.11 12.10 -6.30
CA LEU A 277 -3.49 13.35 -5.69
C LEU A 277 -2.56 14.49 -6.12
N VAL A 278 -3.08 15.45 -6.86
CA VAL A 278 -2.34 16.66 -7.26
C VAL A 278 -2.66 17.83 -6.34
N LYS A 279 -3.93 17.96 -5.94
CA LYS A 279 -4.38 19.00 -5.02
C LYS A 279 -4.88 18.36 -3.75
N ALA A 280 -4.23 18.67 -2.63
CA ALA A 280 -4.65 18.22 -1.31
C ALA A 280 -6.09 18.68 -0.97
N PRO A 281 -6.82 17.92 -0.15
CA PRO A 281 -8.09 18.32 0.45
C PRO A 281 -8.01 19.71 1.10
N LYS A 282 -9.13 20.44 1.21
CA LYS A 282 -9.16 21.68 2.02
C LYS A 282 -9.04 21.39 3.51
N GLN A 283 -9.76 20.37 3.97
CA GLN A 283 -9.74 19.84 5.33
C GLN A 283 -9.50 18.33 5.29
N CYS A 284 -8.74 17.79 6.24
CA CYS A 284 -8.53 16.36 6.37
C CYS A 284 -9.17 15.87 7.66
N LEU A 285 -10.09 14.92 7.53
CA LEU A 285 -10.74 14.21 8.64
C LEU A 285 -10.31 12.74 8.59
N PRO A 286 -10.29 12.04 9.74
CA PRO A 286 -10.17 10.58 9.75
C PRO A 286 -11.22 9.92 8.83
N LEU A 287 -10.97 8.69 8.38
CA LEU A 287 -11.86 7.92 7.48
C LEU A 287 -12.13 8.53 6.09
N MET A 288 -11.63 9.74 5.81
CA MET A 288 -11.94 10.45 4.55
C MET A 288 -11.47 9.68 3.32
N ILE A 289 -10.43 8.85 3.43
CA ILE A 289 -9.90 8.04 2.31
C ILE A 289 -10.81 6.86 1.89
N SER A 290 -11.84 6.55 2.69
CA SER A 290 -12.75 5.39 2.48
C SER A 290 -13.34 5.28 1.06
N PRO A 291 -13.75 6.37 0.37
CA PRO A 291 -14.25 6.28 -1.00
C PRO A 291 -13.22 5.74 -2.00
N LEU A 292 -11.93 5.99 -1.78
CA LEU A 292 -10.87 5.41 -2.63
C LEU A 292 -10.64 3.93 -2.29
N GLN A 293 -10.73 3.56 -1.00
CA GLN A 293 -10.64 2.17 -0.56
C GLN A 293 -11.79 1.31 -1.09
N SER A 294 -12.96 1.89 -1.35
CA SER A 294 -14.16 1.17 -1.77
C SER A 294 -14.33 0.97 -3.28
N SER A 295 -13.34 1.39 -4.06
CA SER A 295 -13.35 1.21 -5.51
C SER A 295 -13.62 -0.26 -5.91
N PRO A 296 -14.44 -0.51 -6.93
CA PRO A 296 -14.89 -1.86 -7.24
C PRO A 296 -13.86 -2.74 -7.95
N TYR A 297 -12.72 -2.18 -8.36
CA TYR A 297 -11.69 -2.83 -9.15
C TYR A 297 -10.55 -3.39 -8.27
N GLU A 298 -9.77 -4.30 -8.85
CA GLU A 298 -8.47 -4.69 -8.28
C GLU A 298 -7.53 -3.49 -8.35
N ASN A 299 -6.96 -3.10 -7.21
CA ASN A 299 -6.18 -1.89 -7.09
C ASN A 299 -5.17 -1.92 -5.95
N ILE A 300 -4.23 -0.97 -6.00
CA ILE A 300 -3.33 -0.64 -4.91
C ILE A 300 -3.50 0.84 -4.62
N LEU A 301 -4.02 1.17 -3.45
CA LEU A 301 -4.04 2.53 -2.92
C LEU A 301 -2.81 2.71 -2.02
N SER A 302 -1.84 3.49 -2.49
CA SER A 302 -0.58 3.77 -1.81
C SER A 302 -0.58 5.18 -1.24
N VAL A 303 -0.32 5.31 0.05
CA VAL A 303 -0.09 6.58 0.74
C VAL A 303 1.35 6.62 1.22
N THR A 304 2.14 7.55 0.72
CA THR A 304 3.55 7.71 1.04
C THR A 304 3.78 8.97 1.84
N ILE A 305 4.69 8.92 2.81
CA ILE A 305 5.11 10.06 3.62
C ILE A 305 6.63 10.08 3.69
N SER A 306 7.22 11.21 3.33
CA SER A 306 8.64 11.50 3.52
C SER A 306 8.85 12.90 4.09
N LYS A 307 10.01 13.10 4.71
CA LYS A 307 10.41 14.34 5.35
C LYS A 307 11.59 14.94 4.63
N ASP A 308 11.48 16.23 4.31
CA ASP A 308 12.64 17.03 3.89
C ASP A 308 13.39 17.52 5.14
N SER A 309 14.68 17.84 5.02
CA SER A 309 15.46 18.39 6.14
C SER A 309 14.85 19.71 6.64
N GLN A 310 14.89 19.97 7.95
CA GLN A 310 14.31 21.20 8.50
C GLN A 310 14.90 22.46 7.84
N ALA A 311 16.21 22.45 7.55
CA ALA A 311 16.88 23.53 6.85
C ALA A 311 16.36 23.73 5.41
N ASP A 312 16.11 22.65 4.67
CA ASP A 312 15.56 22.74 3.32
C ASP A 312 14.10 23.15 3.31
N GLN A 313 13.32 22.69 4.30
CA GLN A 313 11.94 23.13 4.51
C GLN A 313 11.88 24.64 4.77
N MET A 314 12.72 25.15 5.67
CA MET A 314 12.81 26.58 5.97
C MET A 314 13.22 27.38 4.73
N LYS A 315 14.27 26.97 4.01
CA LYS A 315 14.69 27.63 2.76
C LYS A 315 13.56 27.68 1.73
N ARG A 316 12.75 26.62 1.64
CA ARG A 316 11.62 26.57 0.70
C ARG A 316 10.50 27.52 1.12
N LEU A 317 10.16 27.58 2.40
CA LEU A 317 9.16 28.50 2.93
C LEU A 317 9.62 29.96 2.79
N ASP A 318 10.90 30.24 3.05
CA ASP A 318 11.47 31.59 2.89
C ASP A 318 11.42 32.04 1.43
N ARG A 319 11.74 31.15 0.48
CA ARG A 319 11.57 31.43 -0.96
C ARG A 319 10.11 31.69 -1.32
N LEU A 320 9.17 30.91 -0.78
CA LEU A 320 7.75 31.11 -1.06
C LEU A 320 7.22 32.42 -0.49
N ASP A 321 7.57 32.76 0.76
CA ASP A 321 7.22 34.02 1.41
C ASP A 321 7.77 35.21 0.63
N GLN A 322 9.05 35.16 0.21
CA GLN A 322 9.66 36.18 -0.64
C GLN A 322 8.93 36.33 -1.99
N THR A 323 8.71 35.21 -2.71
CA THR A 323 8.07 35.25 -4.04
C THR A 323 6.62 35.75 -3.99
N LEU A 324 5.89 35.44 -2.92
CA LEU A 324 4.52 35.90 -2.72
C LEU A 324 4.46 37.32 -2.19
N GLY A 325 5.44 37.76 -1.38
CA GLY A 325 5.58 39.15 -0.95
C GLY A 325 5.72 40.11 -2.14
N PHE A 326 6.46 39.73 -3.19
CA PHE A 326 6.52 40.51 -4.45
C PHE A 326 5.18 40.57 -5.20
N ARG A 327 4.21 39.71 -4.86
CA ARG A 327 2.87 39.65 -5.46
C ARG A 327 1.77 40.15 -4.52
N GLU A 328 2.14 40.62 -3.33
CA GLU A 328 1.22 41.08 -2.30
C GLU A 328 0.46 42.34 -2.74
N PHE A 329 1.15 43.20 -3.48
CA PHE A 329 0.61 44.41 -4.09
C PHE A 329 0.51 44.24 -5.60
N THR A 330 -0.66 44.57 -6.15
CA THR A 330 -0.82 44.72 -7.60
C THR A 330 -0.07 45.97 -8.08
N GLY A 331 0.17 46.12 -9.40
CA GLY A 331 0.82 47.31 -9.97
C GLY A 331 0.11 48.65 -9.68
N MET A 332 -1.09 48.63 -9.09
CA MET A 332 -1.85 49.79 -8.60
C MET A 332 -1.90 49.90 -7.06
N GLY A 333 -1.05 49.15 -6.33
CA GLY A 333 -0.99 49.20 -4.86
C GLY A 333 -2.16 48.55 -4.12
N ARG A 334 -3.11 47.90 -4.82
CA ARG A 334 -4.20 47.16 -4.16
C ARG A 334 -3.68 45.83 -3.64
N ALA A 335 -3.95 45.58 -2.36
CA ALA A 335 -3.62 44.34 -1.67
C ALA A 335 -4.44 43.17 -2.21
N ASN A 336 -3.77 42.10 -2.62
CA ASN A 336 -4.44 40.90 -3.09
C ASN A 336 -4.78 39.98 -1.90
N GLN A 337 -6.04 40.02 -1.43
CA GLN A 337 -6.51 39.24 -0.29
C GLN A 337 -6.18 37.73 -0.41
N LYS A 338 -6.23 37.15 -1.62
CA LYS A 338 -5.88 35.73 -1.81
C LYS A 338 -4.40 35.46 -1.54
N VAL A 339 -3.52 36.37 -1.94
CA VAL A 339 -2.07 36.26 -1.69
C VAL A 339 -1.77 36.49 -0.21
N GLN A 340 -2.45 37.44 0.44
CA GLN A 340 -2.31 37.68 1.88
C GLN A 340 -2.71 36.46 2.71
N HIS A 341 -3.81 35.76 2.36
CA HIS A 341 -4.18 34.51 3.01
C HIS A 341 -3.15 33.38 2.79
N GLN A 342 -2.48 33.34 1.64
CA GLN A 342 -1.41 32.38 1.40
C GLN A 342 -0.15 32.70 2.22
N ILE A 343 0.23 33.97 2.28
CA ILE A 343 1.35 34.46 3.09
C ILE A 343 1.09 34.17 4.58
N SER A 344 -0.10 34.45 5.09
CA SER A 344 -0.43 34.17 6.49
C SER A 344 -0.39 32.67 6.81
N ALA A 345 -0.87 31.82 5.89
CA ALA A 345 -0.78 30.36 6.03
C ALA A 345 0.68 29.86 6.01
N ILE A 346 1.55 30.44 5.19
CA ILE A 346 2.99 30.13 5.14
C ILE A 346 3.67 30.55 6.44
N ARG A 347 3.39 31.76 6.94
CA ARG A 347 3.94 32.25 8.22
C ARG A 347 3.47 31.42 9.41
N ALA A 348 2.21 30.99 9.42
CA ALA A 348 1.69 30.06 10.43
C ALA A 348 2.37 28.69 10.34
N ALA A 349 2.58 28.14 9.15
CA ALA A 349 3.33 26.89 8.98
C ALA A 349 4.79 27.04 9.44
N ARG A 350 5.40 28.21 9.22
CA ARG A 350 6.76 28.53 9.67
C ARG A 350 6.85 28.59 11.20
N SER A 351 5.93 29.28 11.87
CA SER A 351 5.92 29.33 13.35
C SER A 351 5.63 27.97 13.97
N GLU A 352 4.75 27.17 13.36
CA GLU A 352 4.47 25.80 13.78
C GLU A 352 5.73 24.91 13.67
N LEU A 353 6.48 25.00 12.57
CA LEU A 353 7.76 24.29 12.40
C LEU A 353 8.79 24.68 13.47
N TYR A 354 8.88 25.97 13.84
CA TYR A 354 9.75 26.40 14.92
C TYR A 354 9.31 25.83 16.28
N SER A 355 8.00 25.79 16.53
CA SER A 355 7.44 25.22 17.77
C SER A 355 7.45 23.69 17.84
N SER A 356 7.91 23.01 16.78
CA SER A 356 7.96 21.53 16.67
C SER A 356 6.63 20.81 16.95
N ARG A 357 5.48 21.51 16.85
CA ARG A 357 4.15 20.92 17.13
C ARG A 357 3.65 20.00 16.02
N CYS A 358 4.03 20.27 14.78
CA CYS A 358 3.70 19.49 13.59
C CYS A 358 4.86 19.65 12.60
N GLN A 359 5.17 18.57 11.88
CA GLN A 359 6.17 18.64 10.82
C GLN A 359 5.51 18.84 9.46
N LEU A 360 6.19 19.53 8.55
CA LEU A 360 5.81 19.51 7.14
C LEU A 360 6.36 18.23 6.51
N VAL A 361 5.46 17.49 5.87
CA VAL A 361 5.78 16.22 5.21
C VAL A 361 5.34 16.28 3.76
N ARG A 362 6.05 15.53 2.93
CA ARG A 362 5.68 15.29 1.54
C ARG A 362 4.83 14.02 1.48
N VAL A 363 3.66 14.14 0.86
CA VAL A 363 2.65 13.08 0.84
C VAL A 363 2.29 12.73 -0.58
N GLY A 364 2.41 11.46 -0.94
CA GLY A 364 1.85 10.89 -2.17
C GLY A 364 0.61 10.09 -1.87
N VAL A 365 -0.47 10.29 -2.62
CA VAL A 365 -1.65 9.41 -2.59
C VAL A 365 -1.87 8.94 -4.01
N HIS A 366 -1.60 7.67 -4.25
CA HIS A 366 -1.63 7.04 -5.57
C HIS A 366 -2.60 5.87 -5.55
N GLN A 367 -3.47 5.78 -6.56
CA GLN A 367 -4.35 4.64 -6.76
C GLN A 367 -4.03 4.01 -8.12
N THR A 368 -3.45 2.82 -8.08
CA THR A 368 -3.08 2.04 -9.24
C THR A 368 -4.10 0.95 -9.49
N PHE A 369 -4.80 1.02 -10.61
CA PHE A 369 -5.78 0.02 -11.04
C PHE A 369 -5.11 -1.10 -11.80
N ILE A 370 -5.59 -2.32 -11.60
CA ILE A 370 -5.10 -3.54 -12.25
C ILE A 370 -6.29 -4.21 -12.94
N CYS A 371 -6.41 -4.03 -14.25
CA CYS A 371 -7.60 -4.40 -15.02
C CYS A 371 -7.30 -5.49 -16.06
N GLN A 372 -8.34 -6.18 -16.52
CA GLN A 372 -8.21 -7.21 -17.55
C GLN A 372 -8.18 -6.59 -18.95
N THR A 373 -8.94 -5.52 -19.16
CA THR A 373 -9.00 -4.82 -20.45
C THR A 373 -8.56 -3.37 -20.30
N ARG A 374 -8.16 -2.80 -21.43
CA ARG A 374 -7.79 -1.40 -21.53
C ARG A 374 -8.95 -0.47 -21.19
N GLU A 375 -10.13 -0.73 -21.75
CA GLU A 375 -11.34 0.07 -21.50
C GLU A 375 -11.73 0.08 -20.03
N GLU A 376 -11.56 -1.06 -19.34
CA GLU A 376 -11.76 -1.17 -17.89
C GLU A 376 -10.78 -0.29 -17.12
N ALA A 377 -9.48 -0.32 -17.46
CA ALA A 377 -8.48 0.54 -16.83
C ALA A 377 -8.80 2.04 -17.02
N MET A 378 -9.28 2.41 -18.21
CA MET A 378 -9.70 3.79 -18.50
C MET A 378 -10.91 4.18 -17.67
N ARG A 379 -11.95 3.34 -17.63
CA ARG A 379 -13.16 3.59 -16.83
C ARG A 379 -12.84 3.70 -15.34
N ALA A 380 -12.08 2.75 -14.79
CA ALA A 380 -11.67 2.73 -13.40
C ALA A 380 -10.90 4.01 -13.01
N SER A 381 -9.97 4.44 -13.86
CA SER A 381 -9.22 5.68 -13.63
C SER A 381 -10.09 6.93 -13.68
N SER A 382 -11.06 7.01 -14.60
CA SER A 382 -11.99 8.13 -14.70
C SER A 382 -12.92 8.20 -13.49
N GLU A 383 -13.44 7.06 -13.04
CA GLU A 383 -14.24 6.95 -11.82
C GLU A 383 -13.44 7.41 -10.61
N ALA A 384 -12.18 6.98 -10.48
CA ALA A 384 -11.30 7.39 -9.39
C ALA A 384 -11.05 8.89 -9.37
N VAL A 385 -10.75 9.50 -10.53
CA VAL A 385 -10.60 10.96 -10.66
C VAL A 385 -11.86 11.68 -10.20
N ALA A 386 -13.05 11.14 -10.50
CA ALA A 386 -14.33 11.68 -10.03
C ALA A 386 -14.58 11.44 -8.53
N THR A 387 -13.93 10.44 -7.92
CA THR A 387 -13.98 10.20 -6.46
C THR A 387 -13.10 11.17 -5.67
N PHE A 388 -11.95 11.62 -6.19
CA PHE A 388 -11.05 12.53 -5.47
C PHE A 388 -11.73 13.80 -4.90
N PRO A 389 -12.63 14.50 -5.63
CA PRO A 389 -13.38 15.65 -5.09
C PRO A 389 -14.16 15.35 -3.80
N GLN A 390 -14.57 14.10 -3.57
CA GLN A 390 -15.25 13.67 -2.34
C GLN A 390 -14.34 13.75 -1.11
N LEU A 391 -13.02 13.81 -1.30
CA LEU A 391 -12.03 14.08 -0.26
C LEU A 391 -11.92 15.59 0.00
N ASN A 392 -13.02 16.25 0.33
CA ASN A 392 -13.08 17.69 0.66
C ASN A 392 -12.42 18.61 -0.41
N GLY A 393 -12.76 18.40 -1.68
CA GLY A 393 -12.32 19.24 -2.80
C GLY A 393 -10.88 18.98 -3.26
N ALA A 394 -10.34 17.80 -2.97
CA ALA A 394 -9.11 17.31 -3.55
C ALA A 394 -9.23 17.10 -5.08
N ARG A 395 -8.10 17.03 -5.77
CA ARG A 395 -8.05 16.77 -7.22
C ARG A 395 -7.11 15.61 -7.51
N GLY A 396 -7.64 14.60 -8.18
CA GLY A 396 -6.87 13.52 -8.79
C GLY A 396 -6.44 13.88 -10.21
N MET A 397 -5.35 13.26 -10.66
CA MET A 397 -4.87 13.35 -12.05
C MET A 397 -4.39 11.97 -12.49
N THR A 398 -4.77 11.58 -13.70
CA THR A 398 -4.21 10.42 -14.41
C THR A 398 -2.84 10.76 -14.94
N HIS A 399 -1.88 9.85 -14.75
CA HIS A 399 -0.54 10.01 -15.34
C HIS A 399 -0.54 9.47 -16.76
N GLU A 400 -0.11 10.30 -17.72
CA GLU A 400 0.03 9.90 -19.13
C GLU A 400 1.48 9.66 -19.55
N VAL A 401 2.44 10.27 -18.85
CA VAL A 401 3.88 10.23 -19.22
C VAL A 401 4.71 9.51 -18.16
N SER A 402 4.23 9.50 -16.91
CA SER A 402 4.96 8.98 -15.74
C SER A 402 4.28 7.77 -15.09
N ASP A 403 3.46 7.07 -15.85
CA ASP A 403 2.71 5.90 -15.39
C ASP A 403 3.61 4.80 -14.81
N LEU A 404 4.69 4.43 -15.49
CA LEU A 404 5.58 3.37 -15.02
C LEU A 404 6.24 3.70 -13.68
N GLY A 405 6.74 4.93 -13.52
CA GLY A 405 7.36 5.39 -12.28
C GLY A 405 6.37 5.39 -11.11
N VAL A 406 5.14 5.89 -11.34
CA VAL A 406 4.09 5.92 -10.31
C VAL A 406 3.58 4.53 -9.97
N ILE A 407 3.45 3.65 -10.97
CA ILE A 407 3.05 2.25 -10.77
C ILE A 407 4.08 1.55 -9.90
N VAL A 408 5.37 1.65 -10.24
CA VAL A 408 6.45 1.05 -9.44
C VAL A 408 6.44 1.64 -8.03
N SER A 409 6.39 2.97 -7.87
CA SER A 409 6.37 3.60 -6.54
C SER A 409 5.14 3.22 -5.72
N SER A 410 4.02 2.87 -6.36
CA SER A 410 2.79 2.44 -5.68
C SER A 410 2.82 0.99 -5.20
N LEU A 411 3.76 0.17 -5.68
CA LEU A 411 3.91 -1.21 -5.19
C LEU A 411 4.41 -1.20 -3.74
N PRO A 412 3.95 -2.15 -2.90
CA PRO A 412 4.47 -2.37 -1.56
C PRO A 412 6.00 -2.40 -1.53
N GLY A 413 6.61 -1.58 -0.66
CA GLY A 413 8.06 -1.54 -0.50
C GLY A 413 8.81 -1.01 -1.72
N CYS A 414 8.22 -0.13 -2.54
CA CYS A 414 8.90 0.40 -3.74
C CYS A 414 8.99 1.93 -3.77
N TYR A 415 8.46 2.63 -2.76
CA TYR A 415 8.48 4.09 -2.72
C TYR A 415 9.90 4.67 -2.56
N ASP A 416 10.30 5.58 -3.46
CA ASP A 416 11.57 6.33 -3.35
C ASP A 416 11.34 7.85 -3.27
N PRO A 417 11.61 8.49 -2.11
CA PRO A 417 11.49 9.95 -1.95
C PRO A 417 12.32 10.76 -2.95
N ALA A 418 13.41 10.18 -3.47
CA ALA A 418 14.27 10.85 -4.46
C ALA A 418 13.60 11.00 -5.83
N THR A 419 12.57 10.20 -6.12
CA THR A 419 11.80 10.26 -7.37
C THR A 419 10.58 11.17 -7.30
N ASP A 420 10.29 11.71 -6.12
CA ASP A 420 9.15 12.59 -5.92
C ASP A 420 9.29 13.89 -6.72
N GLY A 421 8.23 14.22 -7.44
CA GLY A 421 8.15 15.42 -8.26
C GLY A 421 6.82 16.16 -8.14
N PRO A 422 6.75 17.39 -8.69
CA PRO A 422 5.51 18.14 -8.76
C PRO A 422 4.45 17.36 -9.55
N GLY A 423 3.28 17.16 -8.94
CA GLY A 423 2.18 16.39 -9.54
C GLY A 423 2.09 14.93 -9.08
N TRP A 424 3.08 14.43 -8.32
CA TRP A 424 3.04 13.10 -7.70
C TRP A 424 2.77 13.20 -6.20
N THR A 425 3.42 14.19 -5.56
CA THR A 425 3.30 14.42 -4.13
C THR A 425 2.92 15.87 -3.82
N THR A 426 2.33 16.06 -2.65
CA THR A 426 1.95 17.36 -2.11
C THR A 426 2.58 17.54 -0.74
N THR A 427 3.04 18.74 -0.43
CA THR A 427 3.50 19.07 0.92
C THR A 427 2.30 19.45 1.79
N MET A 428 2.19 18.87 2.99
CA MET A 428 1.18 19.23 3.98
C MET A 428 1.69 18.94 5.40
N ARG A 429 0.92 19.34 6.42
CA ARG A 429 1.23 19.02 7.82
C ARG A 429 1.07 17.52 8.08
N SER A 430 1.92 16.94 8.92
CA SER A 430 1.85 15.53 9.32
C SER A 430 0.48 15.14 9.87
N SER A 431 -0.12 15.99 10.70
CA SER A 431 -1.49 15.84 11.24
C SER A 431 -2.57 15.65 10.18
N ARG A 432 -2.38 16.27 9.00
CA ARG A 432 -3.29 16.15 7.86
C ARG A 432 -2.97 14.96 6.98
N ALA A 433 -1.68 14.61 6.88
CA ALA A 433 -1.18 13.52 6.08
C ALA A 433 -1.63 12.16 6.63
N VAL A 434 -1.52 11.97 7.95
CA VAL A 434 -1.90 10.71 8.62
C VAL A 434 -3.39 10.40 8.41
N ARG A 435 -4.24 11.42 8.35
CA ARG A 435 -5.69 11.26 8.12
C ARG A 435 -6.05 10.75 6.72
N LEU A 436 -5.09 10.75 5.79
CA LEU A 436 -5.24 10.15 4.46
C LEU A 436 -4.82 8.68 4.43
N MET A 437 -4.23 8.15 5.51
CA MET A 437 -3.80 6.76 5.57
C MET A 437 -5.00 5.80 5.62
N PRO A 438 -4.93 4.65 4.92
CA PRO A 438 -6.00 3.65 4.88
C PRO A 438 -6.00 2.75 6.13
N LEU A 439 -6.19 3.35 7.31
CA LEU A 439 -6.09 2.68 8.62
C LEU A 439 -7.31 1.83 8.98
N TRP A 440 -8.44 2.07 8.32
CA TRP A 440 -9.72 1.48 8.66
C TRP A 440 -10.20 0.52 7.57
N GLY A 441 -10.92 -0.51 8.00
CA GLY A 441 -11.32 -1.62 7.13
C GLY A 441 -12.38 -2.52 7.75
N ASN A 442 -12.64 -3.67 7.12
CA ASN A 442 -13.46 -4.70 7.75
C ASN A 442 -12.69 -5.43 8.84
N TRP A 443 -13.43 -6.00 9.77
CA TRP A 443 -12.94 -7.08 10.62
C TRP A 443 -12.42 -8.24 9.75
N LYS A 444 -11.24 -8.78 10.10
CA LYS A 444 -10.56 -9.85 9.34
C LYS A 444 -11.12 -11.25 9.55
N GLY A 445 -12.05 -11.42 10.49
CA GLY A 445 -12.67 -12.70 10.76
C GLY A 445 -11.99 -13.47 11.88
N SER A 446 -12.51 -14.67 12.12
CA SER A 446 -12.03 -15.65 13.09
C SER A 446 -10.72 -16.32 12.64
N LYS A 447 -9.84 -16.69 13.58
CA LYS A 447 -8.55 -17.35 13.27
C LYS A 447 -8.75 -18.73 12.65
N GLY A 448 -9.72 -19.50 13.17
CA GLY A 448 -10.30 -20.65 12.47
C GLY A 448 -11.46 -20.16 11.63
N SER A 449 -11.45 -20.35 10.31
CA SER A 449 -12.59 -19.96 9.49
C SER A 449 -13.38 -21.21 9.11
N LEU A 450 -14.49 -21.45 9.81
CA LEU A 450 -15.40 -22.57 9.54
C LEU A 450 -16.15 -22.36 8.21
N PHE A 451 -16.56 -21.12 7.96
CA PHE A 451 -17.12 -20.66 6.69
C PHE A 451 -16.74 -19.22 6.42
N THR A 452 -16.91 -18.77 5.18
CA THR A 452 -16.63 -17.40 4.76
C THR A 452 -17.88 -16.72 4.23
N LEU A 453 -18.11 -15.47 4.61
CA LEU A 453 -19.18 -14.62 4.07
C LEU A 453 -18.60 -13.33 3.50
N PRO A 454 -19.18 -12.77 2.43
CA PRO A 454 -18.82 -11.44 1.97
C PRO A 454 -19.35 -10.38 2.95
N SER A 455 -18.47 -9.48 3.38
CA SER A 455 -18.85 -8.30 4.17
C SER A 455 -19.65 -7.31 3.32
N LEU A 456 -20.41 -6.43 3.97
CA LEU A 456 -21.18 -5.41 3.28
C LEU A 456 -20.27 -4.33 2.66
N TRP A 457 -19.20 -3.95 3.37
CA TRP A 457 -18.22 -2.98 2.89
C TRP A 457 -17.18 -3.69 2.02
N ASN A 458 -17.15 -3.36 0.72
CA ASN A 458 -16.21 -3.89 -0.28
C ASN A 458 -16.32 -5.38 -0.62
N ARG A 459 -17.30 -6.11 -0.06
CA ARG A 459 -17.46 -7.57 -0.28
C ARG A 459 -16.19 -8.35 0.01
N GLU A 460 -15.43 -7.89 1.00
CA GLU A 460 -14.29 -8.63 1.50
C GLU A 460 -14.79 -9.95 2.08
N LEU A 461 -14.15 -11.06 1.73
CA LEU A 461 -14.49 -12.32 2.36
C LEU A 461 -13.94 -12.34 3.78
N VAL A 462 -14.84 -12.52 4.73
CA VAL A 462 -14.54 -12.62 6.16
C VAL A 462 -14.84 -14.04 6.60
N GLY A 463 -13.86 -14.65 7.27
CA GLY A 463 -14.00 -15.97 7.87
C GLY A 463 -14.72 -15.90 9.21
N PHE A 464 -15.60 -16.85 9.46
CA PHE A 464 -16.35 -16.97 10.71
C PHE A 464 -16.16 -18.36 11.29
N ASP A 465 -15.93 -18.40 12.59
CA ASP A 465 -16.11 -19.59 13.41
C ASP A 465 -16.78 -19.20 14.73
N PHE A 466 -17.91 -19.85 15.01
CA PHE A 466 -18.65 -19.62 16.24
C PHE A 466 -17.96 -20.25 17.45
N TYR A 467 -17.00 -21.15 17.25
CA TYR A 467 -16.21 -21.76 18.31
C TYR A 467 -14.92 -20.98 18.64
N ASP A 468 -14.61 -19.89 17.91
CA ASP A 468 -13.42 -19.05 18.14
C ASP A 468 -13.61 -18.06 19.31
N SER A 469 -14.81 -17.98 19.89
CA SER A 469 -15.08 -17.12 21.05
C SER A 469 -14.92 -17.89 22.37
N ASP A 470 -14.19 -17.29 23.31
CA ASP A 470 -14.08 -17.79 24.69
C ASP A 470 -15.38 -17.61 25.51
N VAL A 471 -16.38 -16.93 24.94
CA VAL A 471 -17.71 -16.70 25.54
C VAL A 471 -18.76 -17.47 24.72
N ALA A 472 -19.84 -17.92 25.38
CA ALA A 472 -20.93 -18.64 24.72
C ALA A 472 -21.39 -17.92 23.44
N PRO A 473 -21.31 -18.56 22.26
CA PRO A 473 -21.56 -17.88 20.99
C PRO A 473 -23.05 -17.59 20.82
N ASN A 474 -23.40 -16.31 20.88
CA ASN A 474 -24.75 -15.81 20.60
C ASN A 474 -24.75 -15.11 19.24
N VAL A 475 -25.72 -15.45 18.39
CA VAL A 475 -25.84 -14.89 17.03
C VAL A 475 -27.20 -14.23 16.88
N LEU A 476 -27.20 -12.94 16.56
CA LEU A 476 -28.41 -12.21 16.19
C LEU A 476 -28.48 -12.06 14.66
N ILE A 477 -29.50 -12.67 14.04
CA ILE A 477 -29.77 -12.52 12.61
C ILE A 477 -31.03 -11.69 12.44
N SER A 478 -30.90 -10.49 11.86
CA SER A 478 -32.02 -9.58 11.59
C SER A 478 -32.09 -9.21 10.10
N GLY A 479 -33.27 -8.79 9.65
CA GLY A 479 -33.54 -8.42 8.27
C GLY A 479 -35.03 -8.48 7.93
N VAL A 480 -35.42 -7.85 6.82
CA VAL A 480 -36.82 -7.85 6.34
C VAL A 480 -37.25 -9.22 5.81
N SER A 481 -38.56 -9.44 5.64
CA SER A 481 -39.07 -10.65 4.97
C SER A 481 -38.51 -10.74 3.54
N GLY A 482 -38.15 -11.94 3.08
CA GLY A 482 -37.53 -12.15 1.76
C GLY A 482 -36.01 -11.87 1.69
N ALA A 483 -35.39 -11.30 2.73
CA ALA A 483 -33.95 -11.00 2.73
C ALA A 483 -33.03 -12.24 2.86
N GLY A 484 -33.60 -13.46 2.92
CA GLY A 484 -32.82 -14.69 3.03
C GLY A 484 -32.40 -15.10 4.46
N LYS A 485 -33.01 -14.53 5.52
CA LYS A 485 -32.71 -14.87 6.92
C LYS A 485 -32.76 -16.39 7.20
N SER A 486 -33.86 -17.04 6.81
CA SER A 486 -34.05 -18.47 7.04
C SER A 486 -33.03 -19.31 6.27
N TYR A 487 -32.67 -18.88 5.06
CA TYR A 487 -31.63 -19.54 4.27
C TYR A 487 -30.25 -19.43 4.93
N LEU A 488 -29.88 -18.23 5.40
CA LEU A 488 -28.64 -18.02 6.14
C LEU A 488 -28.60 -18.83 7.43
N LEU A 489 -29.70 -18.88 8.19
CA LEU A 489 -29.81 -19.68 9.40
C LEU A 489 -29.60 -21.17 9.11
N CYS A 490 -30.30 -21.73 8.10
CA CYS A 490 -30.12 -23.12 7.70
C CYS A 490 -28.67 -23.40 7.25
N TYR A 491 -28.07 -22.48 6.49
CA TYR A 491 -26.67 -22.59 6.07
C TYR A 491 -25.72 -22.63 7.28
N ILE A 492 -25.91 -21.73 8.25
CA ILE A 492 -25.14 -21.70 9.49
C ILE A 492 -25.28 -23.01 10.26
N LEU A 493 -26.50 -23.49 10.49
CA LEU A 493 -26.75 -24.74 11.23
C LEU A 493 -26.09 -25.96 10.57
N ILE A 494 -26.20 -26.08 9.24
CA ILE A 494 -25.55 -27.16 8.49
C ILE A 494 -24.01 -27.06 8.62
N THR A 495 -23.48 -25.85 8.62
CA THR A 495 -22.03 -25.64 8.72
C THR A 495 -21.51 -25.81 10.14
N MET A 496 -22.27 -25.44 11.18
CA MET A 496 -21.92 -25.69 12.57
C MET A 496 -21.77 -27.18 12.86
N ASN A 497 -22.63 -28.03 12.27
CA ASN A 497 -22.45 -29.48 12.33
C ASN A 497 -21.09 -29.93 11.80
N ARG A 498 -20.46 -29.20 10.87
CA ARG A 498 -19.09 -29.47 10.39
C ARG A 498 -18.03 -29.15 11.46
N GLY A 499 -18.21 -28.04 12.18
CA GLY A 499 -17.32 -27.61 13.25
C GLY A 499 -17.41 -28.50 14.49
N HIS A 500 -18.60 -29.00 14.82
CA HIS A 500 -18.80 -29.93 15.95
C HIS A 500 -18.00 -31.24 15.83
N TYR A 501 -17.73 -31.71 14.61
CA TYR A 501 -16.89 -32.91 14.38
C TYR A 501 -15.39 -32.59 14.26
N ALA A 502 -14.98 -31.33 14.45
CA ALA A 502 -13.57 -31.02 14.61
C ALA A 502 -13.11 -31.53 15.98
N THR A 503 -12.05 -32.32 15.99
CA THR A 503 -11.48 -32.88 17.22
C THR A 503 -10.53 -31.91 17.92
N MET A 504 -10.07 -30.89 17.20
CA MET A 504 -9.18 -29.83 17.70
C MET A 504 -9.83 -28.45 17.59
N SER A 505 -9.47 -27.54 18.51
CA SER A 505 -9.84 -26.11 18.45
C SER A 505 -9.35 -25.39 17.19
N THR A 506 -8.42 -25.99 16.45
CA THR A 506 -7.94 -25.50 15.15
C THR A 506 -8.81 -25.93 13.95
N GLY A 507 -9.87 -26.71 14.20
CA GLY A 507 -10.76 -27.28 13.19
C GLY A 507 -10.41 -28.71 12.74
N ARG A 508 -9.23 -29.22 13.10
CA ARG A 508 -8.70 -30.53 12.65
C ARG A 508 -9.37 -31.74 13.28
#